data_AF-A0A1C2XX04-F1
#
_entry.id   AF-A0A1C2XX04-F1
#
_cell.length_a   1.000
_cell.length_b   1.000
_cell.length_c   1.000
_cell.angle_alpha   90.00
_cell.angle_beta   90.00
_cell.angle_gamma   90.00
#
_symmetry.space_group_name_H-M   'P 1'
#
loop_
_entity.id
_entity.type
_entity.pdbx_description
1 polymer ?
#
loop_
_entity_poly.entity_id
_entity_poly.type
_entity_poly.pdbx_seq_one_letter_code
_entity_poly.pdbx_strand_id
1 'polypeptide(L)'
;MTKPDGISIITCTHFPFYLDNIFANYARQTYPVKELIIILNGPGINLSDFYKRAELHPHVRIIQLPESCSAGTCLNYAVRQTHYPYIANFDHDDYYAPEYLNDFMKIAPSSEAGVFGKKTHFVFFEEQRILALLHPGRENSYVDYLIGCTLFMKKNIFEKVQFIDANIADEQFGADCTKNGIKIYAIDKYNFAYIRRNDLSLHTYKLDNQQLMEQYCQVVAQVSDFKPWVLGSFTFHAC
;
A
#
# COMPACT_ATOMS: atom_id res chain seq x y z
N MET A 1 -3.37 -26.43 15.97
CA MET A 1 -2.85 -25.27 15.21
C MET A 1 -3.94 -24.21 15.22
N THR A 2 -3.68 -23.04 15.82
CA THR A 2 -4.61 -21.91 15.75
C THR A 2 -4.74 -21.49 14.29
N LYS A 3 -5.97 -21.20 13.84
CA LYS A 3 -6.21 -20.71 12.49
C LYS A 3 -5.41 -19.40 12.30
N PRO A 4 -4.69 -19.20 11.19
CA PRO A 4 -4.02 -17.93 10.95
C PRO A 4 -5.05 -16.81 10.91
N ASP A 5 -4.73 -15.70 11.57
CA ASP A 5 -5.54 -14.48 11.49
C ASP A 5 -5.63 -13.99 10.04
N GLY A 6 -6.76 -13.41 9.65
CA GLY A 6 -6.91 -12.93 8.27
C GLY A 6 -6.37 -11.52 8.06
N ILE A 7 -6.27 -11.11 6.79
CA ILE A 7 -5.91 -9.76 6.37
C ILE A 7 -6.98 -9.22 5.43
N SER A 8 -7.43 -7.99 5.67
CA SER A 8 -8.32 -7.27 4.76
C SER A 8 -7.49 -6.27 3.96
N ILE A 9 -7.45 -6.44 2.66
CA ILE A 9 -6.81 -5.48 1.77
C ILE A 9 -7.86 -4.43 1.42
N ILE A 10 -7.53 -3.16 1.59
CA ILE A 10 -8.38 -2.05 1.17
C ILE A 10 -7.70 -1.31 0.04
N THR A 11 -8.47 -0.93 -0.97
CA THR A 11 -8.02 -0.11 -2.09
C THR A 11 -9.11 0.91 -2.43
N CYS A 12 -8.74 2.19 -2.45
CA CYS A 12 -9.61 3.27 -2.92
C CYS A 12 -9.13 3.73 -4.30
N THR A 13 -10.04 3.87 -5.26
CA THR A 13 -9.69 4.37 -6.59
C THR A 13 -10.79 5.21 -7.20
N HIS A 14 -10.36 6.29 -7.86
CA HIS A 14 -11.17 7.10 -8.76
C HIS A 14 -10.79 6.88 -10.24
N PHE A 15 -9.81 6.01 -10.49
CA PHE A 15 -9.23 5.72 -11.80
C PHE A 15 -9.60 4.30 -12.25
N PRO A 16 -10.58 4.14 -13.17
CA PRO A 16 -11.05 2.82 -13.58
C PRO A 16 -9.99 2.00 -14.33
N PHE A 17 -9.01 2.65 -14.95
CA PHE A 17 -7.96 1.97 -15.72
C PHE A 17 -6.95 1.17 -14.86
N TYR A 18 -6.92 1.37 -13.54
CA TYR A 18 -6.11 0.55 -12.64
C TYR A 18 -6.77 -0.78 -12.23
N LEU A 19 -7.96 -1.09 -12.75
CA LEU A 19 -8.68 -2.34 -12.48
C LEU A 19 -7.75 -3.56 -12.59
N ASP A 20 -7.00 -3.69 -13.68
CA ASP A 20 -6.11 -4.84 -13.88
C ASP A 20 -5.01 -4.93 -12.83
N ASN A 21 -4.41 -3.79 -12.46
CA ASN A 21 -3.33 -3.78 -11.47
C ASN A 21 -3.83 -4.14 -10.07
N ILE A 22 -4.98 -3.60 -9.65
CA ILE A 22 -5.59 -3.88 -8.35
C ILE A 22 -5.82 -5.38 -8.17
N PHE A 23 -6.47 -6.01 -9.16
CA PHE A 23 -6.77 -7.44 -9.11
C PHE A 23 -5.51 -8.31 -9.26
N ALA A 24 -4.55 -7.90 -10.08
CA ALA A 24 -3.27 -8.60 -10.18
C ALA A 24 -2.50 -8.57 -8.86
N ASN A 25 -2.47 -7.43 -8.15
CA ASN A 25 -1.85 -7.31 -6.83
C ASN A 25 -2.52 -8.25 -5.82
N TYR A 26 -3.85 -8.29 -5.77
CA TYR A 26 -4.60 -9.19 -4.89
C TYR A 26 -4.31 -10.67 -5.19
N ALA A 27 -4.39 -11.05 -6.48
CA ALA A 27 -4.23 -12.44 -6.92
C ALA A 27 -2.83 -12.97 -6.64
N ARG A 28 -1.79 -12.13 -6.77
CA ARG A 28 -0.39 -12.53 -6.54
C ARG A 28 -0.06 -12.84 -5.09
N GLN A 29 -0.78 -12.30 -4.10
CA GLN A 29 -0.44 -12.50 -2.69
C GLN A 29 -0.53 -13.98 -2.30
N THR A 30 0.50 -14.54 -1.68
CA THR A 30 0.51 -15.96 -1.24
C THR A 30 -0.11 -16.15 0.14
N TYR A 31 -0.38 -15.08 0.89
CA TYR A 31 -1.09 -15.17 2.18
C TYR A 31 -2.49 -15.76 1.99
N PRO A 32 -2.85 -16.85 2.69
CA PRO A 32 -4.02 -17.66 2.33
C PRO A 32 -5.36 -17.08 2.83
N VAL A 33 -5.37 -16.40 3.98
CA VAL A 33 -6.60 -15.87 4.60
C VAL A 33 -6.67 -14.38 4.35
N LYS A 34 -7.26 -13.98 3.22
CA LYS A 34 -7.35 -12.57 2.80
C LYS A 34 -8.67 -12.25 2.11
N GLU A 35 -9.10 -11.00 2.21
CA GLU A 35 -10.19 -10.42 1.42
C GLU A 35 -9.75 -9.11 0.79
N LEU A 36 -10.48 -8.64 -0.22
CA LEU A 36 -10.25 -7.35 -0.88
C LEU A 36 -11.52 -6.50 -0.84
N ILE A 37 -11.40 -5.28 -0.33
CA ILE A 37 -12.45 -4.26 -0.34
C ILE A 37 -12.01 -3.15 -1.28
N ILE A 38 -12.74 -2.96 -2.38
CA ILE A 38 -12.48 -1.88 -3.34
C ILE A 38 -13.53 -0.79 -3.17
N ILE A 39 -13.09 0.43 -2.88
CA ILE A 39 -13.92 1.63 -2.89
C ILE A 39 -13.70 2.38 -4.20
N LEU A 40 -14.80 2.64 -4.90
CA LEU A 40 -14.84 3.39 -6.16
C LEU A 40 -15.45 4.77 -5.89
N ASN A 41 -14.71 5.85 -6.16
CA ASN A 41 -15.17 7.23 -5.89
C ASN A 41 -14.85 8.22 -7.03
N GLY A 42 -14.84 7.75 -8.28
CA GLY A 42 -14.55 8.58 -9.46
C GLY A 42 -15.68 8.62 -10.50
N PRO A 43 -15.70 9.65 -11.36
CA PRO A 43 -16.69 9.78 -12.41
C PRO A 43 -16.52 8.72 -13.50
N GLY A 44 -17.65 8.29 -14.07
CA GLY A 44 -17.65 7.41 -15.25
C GLY A 44 -17.12 6.00 -14.99
N ILE A 45 -16.98 5.57 -13.73
CA ILE A 45 -16.55 4.21 -13.41
C ILE A 45 -17.66 3.23 -13.81
N ASN A 46 -17.34 2.34 -14.75
CA ASN A 46 -18.22 1.24 -15.12
C ASN A 46 -18.14 0.14 -14.05
N LEU A 47 -19.11 0.13 -13.14
CA LEU A 47 -19.20 -0.88 -12.09
C LEU A 47 -19.27 -2.32 -12.63
N SER A 48 -19.87 -2.52 -13.81
CA SER A 48 -20.00 -3.86 -14.38
C SER A 48 -18.64 -4.52 -14.62
N ASP A 49 -17.62 -3.74 -15.00
CA ASP A 49 -16.29 -4.28 -15.29
C ASP A 49 -15.61 -4.74 -13.99
N PHE A 50 -15.76 -3.97 -12.90
CA PHE A 50 -15.27 -4.34 -11.58
C PHE A 50 -15.99 -5.58 -11.03
N TYR A 51 -17.32 -5.69 -11.17
CA TYR A 51 -18.06 -6.87 -10.72
C TYR A 51 -17.68 -8.12 -11.52
N LYS A 52 -17.60 -8.04 -12.85
CA LYS A 52 -17.16 -9.16 -13.70
C LYS A 52 -15.76 -9.64 -13.32
N ARG A 53 -14.85 -8.71 -13.00
CA ARG A 53 -13.51 -9.09 -12.54
C ARG A 53 -13.55 -9.71 -11.15
N ALA A 54 -14.35 -9.17 -10.24
CA ALA A 54 -14.51 -9.70 -8.89
C ALA A 54 -15.02 -11.14 -8.88
N GLU A 55 -15.89 -11.54 -9.81
CA GLU A 55 -16.37 -12.93 -9.94
C GLU A 55 -15.23 -13.95 -10.17
N LEU A 56 -14.09 -13.51 -10.70
CA LEU A 56 -12.92 -14.36 -10.94
C LEU A 56 -12.03 -14.54 -9.70
N HIS A 57 -12.34 -13.84 -8.60
CA HIS A 57 -11.51 -13.82 -7.39
C HIS A 57 -12.36 -14.08 -6.13
N PRO A 58 -11.90 -14.93 -5.21
CA PRO A 58 -12.61 -15.16 -3.96
C PRO A 58 -12.55 -13.92 -3.07
N HIS A 59 -13.56 -13.72 -2.22
CA HIS A 59 -13.55 -12.74 -1.13
C HIS A 59 -13.27 -11.29 -1.57
N VAL A 60 -13.79 -10.88 -2.73
CA VAL A 60 -13.72 -9.48 -3.20
C VAL A 60 -15.07 -8.79 -3.00
N ARG A 61 -15.05 -7.55 -2.51
CA ARG A 61 -16.23 -6.68 -2.41
C ARG A 61 -15.96 -5.35 -3.08
N ILE A 62 -16.90 -4.93 -3.92
CA ILE A 62 -16.86 -3.65 -4.63
C ILE A 62 -17.93 -2.74 -4.02
N ILE A 63 -17.57 -1.52 -3.66
CA ILE A 63 -18.49 -0.52 -3.13
C ILE A 63 -18.24 0.81 -3.84
N GLN A 64 -19.31 1.44 -4.29
CA GLN A 64 -19.25 2.80 -4.83
C GLN A 64 -19.64 3.81 -3.75
N LEU A 65 -18.87 4.88 -3.63
CA LEU A 65 -19.19 6.06 -2.83
C LEU A 65 -19.35 7.29 -3.73
N PRO A 66 -20.05 8.35 -3.27
CA PRO A 66 -20.12 9.61 -4.00
C PRO A 66 -18.74 10.20 -4.31
N GLU A 67 -18.59 10.82 -5.48
CA GLU A 67 -17.35 11.49 -5.90
C GLU A 67 -16.93 12.63 -4.96
N SER A 68 -17.88 13.20 -4.22
CA SER A 68 -17.62 14.23 -3.21
C SER A 68 -16.92 13.72 -1.95
N CYS A 69 -16.82 12.39 -1.77
CA CYS A 69 -16.13 11.81 -0.62
C CYS A 69 -14.61 11.96 -0.75
N SER A 70 -13.95 12.44 0.30
CA SER A 70 -12.50 12.50 0.37
C SER A 70 -11.86 11.11 0.40
N ALA A 71 -10.54 11.04 0.15
CA ALA A 71 -9.77 9.81 0.30
C ALA A 71 -9.90 9.21 1.71
N GLY A 72 -9.80 10.05 2.75
CA GLY A 72 -9.96 9.61 4.14
C GLY A 72 -11.37 9.09 4.45
N THR A 73 -12.43 9.71 3.92
CA THR A 73 -13.79 9.17 4.03
C THR A 73 -13.90 7.79 3.37
N CYS A 74 -13.31 7.62 2.18
CA CYS A 74 -13.28 6.34 1.47
C CYS A 74 -12.52 5.26 2.25
N LEU A 75 -11.32 5.57 2.75
CA LEU A 75 -10.51 4.66 3.55
C LEU A 75 -11.23 4.27 4.85
N ASN A 76 -11.79 5.23 5.58
CA ASN A 76 -12.59 4.96 6.78
C ASN A 76 -13.79 4.05 6.48
N TYR A 77 -14.47 4.28 5.35
CA TYR A 77 -15.57 3.41 4.93
C TYR A 77 -15.06 2.00 4.64
N ALA A 78 -13.97 1.84 3.88
CA ALA A 78 -13.36 0.55 3.58
C ALA A 78 -13.04 -0.24 4.84
N VAL A 79 -12.39 0.41 5.82
CA VAL A 79 -12.03 -0.21 7.12
C VAL A 79 -13.26 -0.75 7.85
N ARG A 80 -14.39 -0.03 7.85
CA ARG A 80 -15.64 -0.51 8.46
C ARG A 80 -16.22 -1.75 7.79
N GLN A 81 -15.89 -1.99 6.53
CA GLN A 81 -16.37 -3.15 5.77
C GLN A 81 -15.48 -4.39 5.92
N THR A 82 -14.31 -4.25 6.52
CA THR A 82 -13.37 -5.37 6.73
C THR A 82 -13.87 -6.34 7.79
N HIS A 83 -13.49 -7.60 7.69
CA HIS A 83 -13.83 -8.66 8.65
C HIS A 83 -12.63 -9.10 9.50
N TYR A 84 -11.41 -8.90 9.01
CA TYR A 84 -10.22 -9.45 9.66
C TYR A 84 -9.50 -8.48 10.60
N PRO A 85 -8.70 -8.99 11.56
CA PRO A 85 -8.01 -8.16 12.55
C PRO A 85 -6.83 -7.36 11.99
N TYR A 86 -6.40 -7.64 10.76
CA TYR A 86 -5.33 -6.89 10.09
C TYR A 86 -5.85 -6.23 8.82
N ILE A 87 -5.31 -5.05 8.52
CA ILE A 87 -5.69 -4.25 7.36
C ILE A 87 -4.43 -3.84 6.61
N ALA A 88 -4.41 -4.04 5.30
CA ALA A 88 -3.35 -3.58 4.40
C ALA A 88 -3.94 -2.57 3.42
N ASN A 89 -3.36 -1.37 3.32
CA ASN A 89 -3.74 -0.40 2.30
C ASN A 89 -2.91 -0.64 1.03
N PHE A 90 -3.58 -0.98 -0.06
CA PHE A 90 -2.96 -1.14 -1.37
C PHE A 90 -3.37 0.03 -2.26
N ASP A 91 -2.39 0.80 -2.70
CA ASP A 91 -2.59 1.82 -3.73
C ASP A 91 -2.75 1.17 -5.10
N HIS A 92 -3.58 1.79 -5.92
CA HIS A 92 -4.07 1.18 -7.15
C HIS A 92 -3.02 1.09 -8.26
N ASP A 93 -1.97 1.91 -8.21
CA ASP A 93 -0.93 2.08 -9.23
C ASP A 93 0.38 1.38 -8.89
N ASP A 94 0.53 0.94 -7.64
CA ASP A 94 1.75 0.35 -7.12
C ASP A 94 1.89 -1.15 -7.37
N TYR A 95 3.09 -1.67 -7.13
CA TYR A 95 3.41 -3.08 -7.24
C TYR A 95 3.62 -3.72 -5.86
N TYR A 96 2.77 -4.71 -5.57
CA TYR A 96 2.86 -5.56 -4.38
C TYR A 96 3.24 -6.98 -4.82
N ALA A 97 4.42 -7.43 -4.37
CA ALA A 97 4.95 -8.74 -4.73
C ALA A 97 4.27 -9.87 -3.94
N PRO A 98 4.45 -11.15 -4.33
CA PRO A 98 3.70 -12.27 -3.75
C PRO A 98 3.81 -12.42 -2.22
N GLU A 99 4.97 -12.12 -1.65
CA GLU A 99 5.24 -12.28 -0.22
C GLU A 99 4.97 -11.02 0.63
N TYR A 100 4.46 -9.94 0.03
CA TYR A 100 4.29 -8.65 0.70
C TYR A 100 3.49 -8.77 2.00
N LEU A 101 2.33 -9.44 1.96
CA LEU A 101 1.51 -9.65 3.16
C LEU A 101 2.14 -10.60 4.18
N ASN A 102 2.91 -11.60 3.74
CA ASN A 102 3.59 -12.52 4.66
C ASN A 102 4.65 -11.78 5.48
N ASP A 103 5.34 -10.79 4.91
CA ASP A 103 6.36 -10.03 5.63
C ASP A 103 5.79 -9.34 6.86
N PHE A 104 4.58 -8.76 6.76
CA PHE A 104 3.90 -8.17 7.90
C PHE A 104 3.43 -9.23 8.90
N MET A 105 2.86 -10.34 8.43
CA MET A 105 2.33 -11.38 9.32
C MET A 105 3.39 -12.17 10.08
N LYS A 106 4.65 -12.14 9.64
CA LYS A 106 5.79 -12.66 10.41
C LYS A 106 6.04 -11.89 11.71
N ILE A 107 5.64 -10.62 11.79
CA ILE A 107 6.03 -9.70 12.88
C ILE A 107 4.81 -9.14 13.63
N ALA A 108 3.75 -8.77 12.93
CA ALA A 108 2.61 -8.05 13.49
C ALA A 108 1.90 -8.77 14.65
N PRO A 109 1.72 -10.11 14.65
CA PRO A 109 1.05 -10.81 15.75
C PRO A 109 1.77 -10.74 17.10
N SER A 110 3.11 -10.73 17.10
CA SER A 110 3.92 -10.73 18.32
C SER A 110 4.49 -9.36 18.70
N SER A 111 4.35 -8.35 17.83
CA SER A 111 4.86 -7.01 18.07
C SER A 111 3.88 -6.16 18.88
N GLU A 112 4.38 -5.24 19.71
CA GLU A 112 3.56 -4.23 20.38
C GLU A 112 3.16 -3.06 19.46
N ALA A 113 3.74 -2.96 18.25
CA ALA A 113 3.36 -1.93 17.30
C ALA A 113 1.90 -2.11 16.84
N GLY A 114 1.23 -0.98 16.62
CA GLY A 114 -0.13 -0.95 16.08
C GLY A 114 -0.17 -0.77 14.57
N VAL A 115 0.84 -0.06 14.04
CA VAL A 115 1.01 0.23 12.60
C VAL A 115 2.37 -0.29 12.16
N PHE A 116 2.39 -0.79 10.94
CA PHE A 116 3.55 -1.33 10.24
C PHE A 116 3.57 -0.78 8.82
N GLY A 117 4.74 -0.80 8.20
CA GLY A 117 4.88 -0.50 6.77
C GLY A 117 6.33 -0.59 6.33
N LYS A 118 6.64 -0.02 5.17
CA LYS A 118 8.00 0.00 4.64
C LYS A 118 8.44 1.44 4.55
N LYS A 119 9.39 1.87 5.40
CA LYS A 119 9.92 3.24 5.36
C LYS A 119 11.02 3.39 4.33
N THR A 120 11.96 2.45 4.33
CA THR A 120 12.81 2.21 3.17
C THR A 120 12.09 1.27 2.24
N HIS A 121 11.98 1.63 0.98
CA HIS A 121 11.42 0.76 -0.05
C HIS A 121 11.90 1.15 -1.43
N PHE A 122 11.67 0.26 -2.39
CA PHE A 122 11.96 0.56 -3.79
C PHE A 122 10.95 1.56 -4.36
N VAL A 123 11.46 2.41 -5.25
CA VAL A 123 10.68 3.27 -6.14
C VAL A 123 11.18 3.04 -7.56
N PHE A 124 10.25 2.84 -8.50
CA PHE A 124 10.56 2.64 -9.91
C PHE A 124 10.00 3.80 -10.73
N PHE A 125 10.91 4.56 -11.33
CA PHE A 125 10.59 5.65 -12.25
C PHE A 125 10.47 5.08 -13.67
N GLU A 126 9.23 4.92 -14.14
CA GLU A 126 8.87 4.09 -15.31
C GLU A 126 9.49 4.62 -16.61
N GLU A 127 9.42 5.92 -16.86
CA GLU A 127 9.94 6.52 -18.09
C GLU A 127 11.47 6.52 -18.15
N GLN A 128 12.12 6.80 -17.01
CA GLN A 128 13.59 6.80 -16.91
C GLN A 128 14.16 5.38 -16.78
N ARG A 129 13.29 4.40 -16.47
CA ARG A 129 13.66 3.02 -16.14
C ARG A 129 14.66 2.96 -14.99
N ILE A 130 14.48 3.81 -13.99
CA ILE A 130 15.37 3.90 -12.84
C ILE A 130 14.69 3.24 -11.65
N LEU A 131 15.39 2.28 -11.04
CA LEU A 131 15.07 1.75 -9.73
C LEU A 131 15.92 2.48 -8.70
N ALA A 132 15.29 2.96 -7.63
CA ALA A 132 15.96 3.61 -6.51
C ALA A 132 15.39 3.13 -5.17
N LEU A 133 16.09 3.40 -4.07
CA LEU A 133 15.60 3.23 -2.71
C LEU A 133 15.17 4.58 -2.14
N LEU A 134 13.90 4.69 -1.77
CA LEU A 134 13.40 5.83 -1.01
C LEU A 134 13.81 5.67 0.47
N HIS A 135 14.30 6.74 1.10
CA HIS A 135 14.68 6.79 2.52
C HIS A 135 15.55 5.60 2.98
N PRO A 136 16.75 5.37 2.38
CA PRO A 136 17.60 4.24 2.74
C PRO A 136 17.98 4.21 4.23
N GLY A 137 18.12 3.00 4.80
CA GLY A 137 18.60 2.80 6.18
C GLY A 137 17.54 2.96 7.28
N ARG A 138 16.24 2.89 6.94
CA ARG A 138 15.11 3.02 7.88
C ARG A 138 14.28 1.73 7.99
N GLU A 139 14.83 0.60 7.54
CA GLU A 139 14.25 -0.74 7.66
C GLU A 139 14.34 -1.25 9.11
N ASN A 140 13.49 -2.20 9.48
CA ASN A 140 13.54 -2.93 10.75
C ASN A 140 13.66 -2.03 12.00
N SER A 141 12.97 -0.89 11.99
CA SER A 141 13.10 0.14 13.03
C SER A 141 11.76 0.78 13.37
N TYR A 142 11.66 1.32 14.59
CA TYR A 142 10.55 2.20 14.94
C TYR A 142 10.71 3.54 14.22
N VAL A 143 9.62 4.05 13.68
CA VAL A 143 9.57 5.30 12.91
C VAL A 143 8.38 6.15 13.35
N ASP A 144 8.39 7.42 13.00
CA ASP A 144 7.35 8.36 13.45
C ASP A 144 6.19 8.50 12.44
N TYR A 145 6.40 8.06 11.21
CA TYR A 145 5.37 8.02 10.17
C TYR A 145 5.74 7.04 9.03
N LEU A 146 4.74 6.65 8.26
CA LEU A 146 4.84 5.83 7.05
C LEU A 146 3.96 6.44 5.96
N ILE A 147 4.28 6.17 4.69
CA ILE A 147 3.46 6.60 3.57
C ILE A 147 2.28 5.65 3.35
N GLY A 148 1.18 6.20 2.83
CA GLY A 148 -0.12 5.53 2.68
C GLY A 148 -0.07 4.17 1.98
N CYS A 149 0.63 4.10 0.85
CA CYS A 149 0.75 2.89 0.03
C CYS A 149 1.46 1.71 0.71
N THR A 150 2.08 1.92 1.88
CA THR A 150 2.73 0.84 2.64
C THR A 150 2.06 0.52 3.97
N LEU A 151 0.94 1.20 4.30
CA LEU A 151 0.32 1.06 5.60
C LEU A 151 -0.27 -0.36 5.79
N PHE A 152 0.18 -1.00 6.86
CA PHE A 152 -0.38 -2.21 7.41
C PHE A 152 -0.70 -1.98 8.88
N MET A 153 -1.89 -2.35 9.35
CA MET A 153 -2.31 -2.03 10.71
C MET A 153 -3.12 -3.13 11.38
N LYS A 154 -3.03 -3.19 12.71
CA LYS A 154 -3.99 -3.91 13.53
C LYS A 154 -5.29 -3.13 13.55
N LYS A 155 -6.40 -3.76 13.17
CA LYS A 155 -7.71 -3.12 13.06
C LYS A 155 -8.19 -2.46 14.35
N ASN A 156 -7.82 -2.99 15.52
CA ASN A 156 -8.21 -2.42 16.81
C ASN A 156 -7.67 -1.00 17.06
N ILE A 157 -6.63 -0.54 16.33
CA ILE A 157 -6.17 0.85 16.46
C ILE A 157 -7.23 1.85 15.99
N PHE A 158 -8.16 1.42 15.13
CA PHE A 158 -9.20 2.25 14.55
C PHE A 158 -10.25 2.73 15.55
N GLU A 159 -10.26 2.13 16.75
CA GLU A 159 -11.03 2.61 17.91
C GLU A 159 -10.42 3.89 18.52
N LYS A 160 -9.14 4.17 18.24
CA LYS A 160 -8.40 5.32 18.76
C LYS A 160 -8.09 6.36 17.70
N VAL A 161 -7.69 5.93 16.51
CA VAL A 161 -7.26 6.81 15.41
C VAL A 161 -7.92 6.37 14.11
N GLN A 162 -8.64 7.30 13.48
CA GLN A 162 -9.25 7.12 12.17
C GLN A 162 -8.57 8.05 11.16
N PHE A 163 -8.72 7.77 9.86
CA PHE A 163 -8.25 8.71 8.83
C PHE A 163 -9.00 10.03 8.97
N ILE A 164 -8.30 11.16 8.84
CA ILE A 164 -8.96 12.47 8.77
C ILE A 164 -9.81 12.56 7.49
N ASP A 165 -10.89 13.35 7.50
CA ASP A 165 -11.72 13.56 6.30
C ASP A 165 -11.03 14.55 5.34
N ALA A 166 -9.95 14.09 4.69
CA ALA A 166 -9.15 14.85 3.74
C ALA A 166 -8.55 13.93 2.67
N ASN A 167 -8.01 14.53 1.60
CA ASN A 167 -7.34 13.77 0.53
C ASN A 167 -5.89 13.37 0.85
N ILE A 168 -5.33 13.90 1.95
CA ILE A 168 -3.98 13.58 2.45
C ILE A 168 -4.03 12.61 3.66
N ALA A 169 -5.15 11.92 3.85
CA ALA A 169 -5.44 11.27 5.12
C ALA A 169 -4.51 10.10 5.42
N ASP A 170 -4.08 9.37 4.40
CA ASP A 170 -3.13 8.26 4.47
C ASP A 170 -1.69 8.73 4.74
N GLU A 171 -1.29 9.89 4.21
CA GLU A 171 -0.03 10.56 4.56
C GLU A 171 0.00 11.02 6.03
N GLN A 172 -1.15 11.49 6.53
CA GLN A 172 -1.28 12.02 7.90
C GLN A 172 -1.48 10.92 8.96
N PHE A 173 -2.06 9.77 8.58
CA PHE A 173 -2.46 8.71 9.52
C PHE A 173 -1.33 8.22 10.43
N GLY A 174 -0.12 8.09 9.88
CA GLY A 174 1.06 7.72 10.66
C GLY A 174 1.37 8.74 11.77
N ALA A 175 1.41 10.03 11.43
CA ALA A 175 1.65 11.08 12.41
C ALA A 175 0.55 11.13 13.48
N ASP A 176 -0.71 10.93 13.10
CA ASP A 176 -1.83 10.87 14.03
C ASP A 176 -1.74 9.67 14.98
N CYS A 177 -1.27 8.52 14.48
CA CYS A 177 -0.99 7.35 15.30
C CYS A 177 0.10 7.64 16.34
N THR A 178 1.23 8.21 15.92
CA THR A 178 2.34 8.59 16.81
C THR A 178 1.88 9.57 17.89
N LYS A 179 1.08 10.58 17.52
CA LYS A 179 0.51 11.56 18.46
C LYS A 179 -0.40 10.91 19.52
N ASN A 180 -1.03 9.79 19.20
CA ASN A 180 -1.88 9.02 20.12
C ASN A 180 -1.14 7.85 20.80
N GLY A 181 0.19 7.85 20.78
CA GLY A 181 1.03 6.86 21.47
C GLY A 181 1.02 5.48 20.81
N ILE A 182 0.59 5.37 19.56
CA ILE A 182 0.62 4.12 18.79
C ILE A 182 2.02 3.98 18.17
N LYS A 183 2.74 2.92 18.55
CA LYS A 183 4.05 2.62 17.97
C LYS A 183 3.92 2.19 16.51
N ILE A 184 4.80 2.71 15.67
CA ILE A 184 4.88 2.40 14.24
C ILE A 184 6.21 1.71 13.94
N TYR A 185 6.17 0.58 13.21
CA TYR A 185 7.36 -0.20 12.90
C TYR A 185 7.55 -0.38 11.38
N ALA A 186 8.69 0.07 10.88
CA ALA A 186 9.09 -0.17 9.49
C ALA A 186 9.76 -1.55 9.37
N ILE A 187 9.28 -2.41 8.47
CA ILE A 187 9.89 -3.71 8.15
C ILE A 187 10.95 -3.55 7.05
N ASP A 188 11.42 -4.66 6.46
CA ASP A 188 12.37 -4.64 5.33
C ASP A 188 11.81 -3.92 4.08
N LYS A 189 12.69 -3.61 3.12
CA LYS A 189 12.39 -2.92 1.86
C LYS A 189 11.81 -3.79 0.74
N TYR A 190 11.77 -5.11 0.89
CA TYR A 190 11.46 -6.02 -0.21
C TYR A 190 9.96 -6.15 -0.46
N ASN A 191 9.58 -6.86 -1.51
CA ASN A 191 8.22 -7.21 -1.90
C ASN A 191 7.30 -6.04 -2.24
N PHE A 192 7.85 -4.84 -2.47
CA PHE A 192 7.10 -3.64 -2.82
C PHE A 192 7.90 -2.75 -3.76
N ALA A 193 7.22 -2.10 -4.71
CA ALA A 193 7.76 -0.99 -5.46
C ALA A 193 6.72 0.12 -5.61
N TYR A 194 7.08 1.33 -5.21
CA TYR A 194 6.33 2.54 -5.48
C TYR A 194 6.53 2.93 -6.95
N ILE A 195 5.48 2.96 -7.76
CA ILE A 195 5.59 3.19 -9.20
C ILE A 195 5.37 4.66 -9.52
N ARG A 196 6.35 5.29 -10.17
CA ARG A 196 6.35 6.70 -10.53
C ARG A 196 6.35 6.86 -12.05
N ARG A 197 5.36 7.59 -12.55
CA ARG A 197 5.18 8.03 -13.94
C ARG A 197 5.41 9.52 -14.04
N ASN A 198 5.72 10.02 -15.24
CA ASN A 198 5.93 11.45 -15.47
C ASN A 198 4.61 12.22 -15.47
N ASP A 199 3.51 11.60 -15.89
CA ASP A 199 2.19 12.20 -15.78
C ASP A 199 1.69 12.11 -14.33
N LEU A 200 1.97 13.15 -13.55
CA LEU A 200 1.55 13.28 -12.16
C LEU A 200 0.02 13.33 -11.98
N SER A 201 -0.76 13.51 -13.06
CA SER A 201 -2.22 13.41 -12.97
C SER A 201 -2.70 11.98 -12.75
N LEU A 202 -1.85 10.98 -13.01
CA LEU A 202 -2.12 9.57 -12.79
C LEU A 202 -1.82 9.10 -11.37
N HIS A 203 -1.27 9.99 -10.52
CA HIS A 203 -0.87 9.70 -9.15
C HIS A 203 -1.71 10.49 -8.15
N THR A 204 -1.97 9.87 -7.00
CA THR A 204 -2.53 10.54 -5.83
C THR A 204 -1.54 11.54 -5.22
N TYR A 205 -0.25 11.19 -5.21
CA TYR A 205 0.84 12.05 -4.73
C TYR A 205 1.61 12.77 -5.85
N LYS A 206 1.60 14.11 -5.81
CA LYS A 206 2.03 14.98 -6.91
C LYS A 206 3.38 15.66 -6.73
N LEU A 207 4.27 15.15 -5.89
CA LEU A 207 5.67 15.64 -5.86
C LEU A 207 6.31 15.40 -7.22
N ASP A 208 7.20 16.28 -7.68
CA ASP A 208 7.94 16.07 -8.92
C ASP A 208 8.91 14.88 -8.84
N ASN A 209 9.10 14.15 -9.94
CA ASN A 209 9.96 12.95 -9.97
C ASN A 209 11.43 13.28 -9.77
N GLN A 210 11.93 14.36 -10.38
CA GLN A 210 13.32 14.78 -10.21
C GLN A 210 13.54 15.21 -8.76
N GLN A 211 12.62 16.00 -8.22
CA GLN A 211 12.68 16.41 -6.81
C GLN A 211 12.67 15.20 -5.85
N LEU A 212 11.75 14.25 -6.05
CA LEU A 212 11.67 13.02 -5.24
C LEU A 212 12.99 12.23 -5.31
N MET A 213 13.54 12.08 -6.51
CA MET A 213 14.77 11.33 -6.74
C MET A 213 15.99 11.99 -6.09
N GLU A 214 16.16 13.30 -6.24
CA GLU A 214 17.31 14.04 -5.71
C GLU A 214 17.28 14.18 -4.18
N GLN A 215 16.09 14.39 -3.60
CA GLN A 215 15.98 14.70 -2.18
C GLN A 215 15.92 13.46 -1.28
N TYR A 216 15.33 12.37 -1.76
CA TYR A 216 14.95 11.25 -0.89
C TYR A 216 15.42 9.88 -1.36
N CYS A 217 15.95 9.77 -2.59
CA CYS A 217 16.29 8.49 -3.18
C CYS A 217 17.80 8.24 -3.27
N GLN A 218 18.18 6.98 -3.15
CA GLN A 218 19.46 6.47 -3.59
C GLN A 218 19.24 5.59 -4.83
N VAL A 219 19.77 6.00 -5.98
CA VAL A 219 19.67 5.22 -7.22
C VAL A 219 20.33 3.85 -7.03
N VAL A 220 19.62 2.81 -7.46
CA VAL A 220 20.06 1.42 -7.37
C VAL A 220 20.54 0.92 -8.72
N ALA A 221 19.72 1.08 -9.76
CA ALA A 221 20.03 0.58 -11.09
C ALA A 221 19.15 1.24 -12.15
N GLN A 222 19.59 1.21 -13.40
CA GLN A 222 18.74 1.46 -14.56
C GLN A 222 18.32 0.13 -15.18
N VAL A 223 17.02 -0.21 -15.11
CA VAL A 223 16.50 -1.54 -15.41
C VAL A 223 15.14 -1.48 -16.10
N SER A 224 14.91 -2.35 -17.08
CA SER A 224 13.60 -2.47 -17.73
C SER A 224 12.60 -3.30 -16.92
N ASP A 225 13.08 -4.28 -16.15
CA ASP A 225 12.26 -5.09 -15.24
C ASP A 225 12.80 -4.99 -13.82
N PHE A 226 12.08 -4.25 -12.98
CA PHE A 226 12.43 -4.05 -11.57
C PHE A 226 11.96 -5.21 -10.68
N LYS A 227 11.00 -6.04 -11.12
CA LYS A 227 10.36 -7.04 -10.25
C LYS A 227 11.36 -8.01 -9.62
N PRO A 228 12.36 -8.55 -10.34
CA PRO A 228 13.33 -9.45 -9.73
C PRO A 228 14.17 -8.80 -8.62
N TRP A 229 14.39 -7.48 -8.71
CA TRP A 229 15.19 -6.71 -7.74
C TRP A 229 14.47 -6.53 -6.41
N VAL A 230 13.15 -6.39 -6.44
CA VAL A 230 12.36 -6.17 -5.23
C VAL A 230 12.05 -7.46 -4.46
N LEU A 231 12.31 -8.64 -5.04
CA LEU A 231 12.11 -9.95 -4.39
C LEU A 231 13.27 -10.38 -3.48
N GLY A 232 14.34 -9.57 -3.37
CA GLY A 232 15.52 -9.93 -2.58
C GLY A 232 16.43 -10.99 -3.23
N SER A 233 16.19 -11.32 -4.50
CA SER A 233 16.97 -12.30 -5.27
C SER A 233 18.30 -11.74 -5.81
N PHE A 234 18.52 -10.43 -5.73
CA PHE A 234 19.77 -9.77 -6.10
C PHE A 234 20.45 -9.23 -4.84
N THR A 235 21.56 -9.86 -4.43
CA THR A 235 22.49 -9.24 -3.47
C THR A 235 23.23 -8.12 -4.18
N PHE A 236 22.95 -6.88 -3.79
CA PHE A 236 23.69 -5.69 -4.22
C PHE A 236 25.17 -5.87 -3.85
N HIS A 237 26.00 -6.14 -4.84
CA HIS A 237 27.43 -5.89 -4.71
C HIS A 237 27.61 -4.42 -5.06
N ALA A 238 27.90 -3.59 -4.05
CA ALA A 238 28.30 -2.22 -4.30
C ALA A 238 29.53 -2.23 -5.22
N CYS A 239 29.45 -1.53 -6.34
CA CYS A 239 30.64 -1.15 -7.11
C CYS A 239 31.40 -0.05 -6.38
#